data_AF-A0A7V5AA67-F1
#
_entry.id   AF-A0A7V5AA67-F1
#
_cell.length_a   1.000
_cell.length_b   1.000
_cell.length_c   1.000
_cell.angle_alpha   90.00
_cell.angle_beta   90.00
_cell.angle_gamma   90.00
#
_symmetry.space_group_name_H-M   'P 1'
#
loop_
_entity.id
_entity.type
_entity.pdbx_description
1 polymer ?
#
loop_
_entity_poly.entity_id
_entity_poly.type
_entity_poly.pdbx_seq_one_letter_code
_entity_poly.pdbx_strand_id
1 'polypeptide(L)' 'MRIGTSGYSFPDWVGTVYPRELPQKVWLSYYARWFNAVEINSTYYRIPSPYMMAALVR' A
#
# COMPACT_ATOMS: atom_id res chain seq x y z
N MET A 1 -9.42 -7.61 15.80
CA MET A 1 -8.35 -8.34 15.09
C MET A 1 -7.99 -7.56 13.83
N ARG A 2 -6.71 -7.27 13.58
CA ARG A 2 -6.24 -6.58 12.38
C ARG A 2 -5.41 -7.56 11.54
N ILE A 3 -5.66 -7.61 10.23
CA ILE A 3 -5.03 -8.55 9.30
C ILE A 3 -4.55 -7.75 8.09
N GLY A 4 -3.32 -8.04 7.66
CA GLY A 4 -2.62 -7.31 6.63
C GLY A 4 -1.38 -8.04 6.13
N THR A 5 -0.65 -7.39 5.23
CA THR A 5 0.58 -7.89 4.60
C THR A 5 1.76 -6.97 4.87
N SER A 6 2.98 -7.49 4.71
CA SER A 6 4.24 -6.72 4.80
C SER A 6 4.47 -5.87 3.55
N GLY A 7 3.60 -4.89 3.35
CA GLY A 7 3.59 -3.99 2.21
C GLY A 7 2.40 -4.23 1.28
N TYR A 8 2.18 -3.28 0.38
CA TYR A 8 1.09 -3.30 -0.61
C TYR A 8 1.58 -3.02 -2.04
N SER A 9 2.77 -2.45 -2.23
CA SER A 9 3.23 -1.94 -3.53
C SER A 9 4.06 -2.95 -4.31
N PHE A 10 3.45 -4.08 -4.70
CA PHE A 10 4.11 -5.15 -5.47
C PHE A 10 3.61 -5.20 -6.92
N PRO A 11 4.48 -5.00 -7.94
CA PRO A 11 4.09 -5.12 -9.35
C PRO A 11 3.58 -6.52 -9.73
N ASP A 12 4.10 -7.56 -9.08
CA ASP A 12 3.70 -8.96 -9.33
C ASP A 12 2.24 -9.24 -8.94
N TRP A 13 1.62 -8.34 -8.17
CA TRP A 13 0.21 -8.45 -7.79
C TRP A 13 -0.75 -7.95 -8.87
N VAL A 14 -0.23 -7.28 -9.91
CA VAL A 14 -1.02 -6.83 -11.06
C VAL A 14 -1.48 -8.04 -11.88
N GLY A 15 -2.78 -8.17 -12.06
CA GLY A 15 -3.44 -9.31 -12.70
C GLY A 15 -4.00 -10.35 -11.72
N THR A 16 -3.56 -10.35 -10.46
CA THR A 16 -4.03 -11.29 -9.42
C THR A 16 -4.82 -10.57 -8.33
N VAL A 17 -4.23 -9.52 -7.73
CA VAL A 17 -4.85 -8.71 -6.68
C VAL A 17 -5.29 -7.36 -7.23
N TYR A 18 -4.45 -6.72 -8.04
CA TYR A 18 -4.73 -5.43 -8.68
C TYR A 18 -5.16 -5.63 -10.14
N PRO A 19 -6.23 -4.99 -10.62
CA PRO A 19 -6.57 -4.94 -12.03
C PRO A 19 -5.41 -4.36 -12.86
N ARG A 20 -5.25 -4.83 -14.10
CA ARG A 20 -4.12 -4.44 -14.97
C ARG A 20 -4.03 -2.94 -15.26
N GLU A 21 -5.17 -2.26 -15.28
CA GLU A 21 -5.29 -0.83 -15.58
C GLU A 21 -5.29 0.04 -14.32
N LEU A 22 -5.16 -0.56 -13.12
CA LEU A 22 -5.25 0.16 -11.87
C LEU A 22 -3.99 1.01 -11.61
N PRO A 23 -4.10 2.35 -11.53
CA PRO A 23 -2.95 3.20 -11.26
C PRO A 23 -2.30 2.88 -9.90
N GLN A 24 -0.96 2.82 -9.85
CA GLN A 24 -0.21 2.51 -8.62
C GLN A 24 -0.56 3.42 -7.44
N LYS A 25 -0.83 4.70 -7.72
CA LYS A 25 -1.25 5.69 -6.72
C LYS A 25 -2.51 5.32 -5.93
N VAL A 26 -3.37 4.44 -6.46
CA VAL A 26 -4.60 3.99 -5.78
C VAL A 26 -4.51 2.57 -5.24
N TRP A 27 -3.35 1.92 -5.33
CA TRP A 27 -3.19 0.53 -4.86
C TRP A 27 -3.44 0.41 -3.36
N LEU A 28 -3.00 1.37 -2.54
CA LEU A 28 -3.26 1.35 -1.10
C LEU A 28 -4.76 1.41 -0.80
N SER A 29 -5.48 2.33 -1.45
CA SER A 29 -6.93 2.45 -1.31
C SER A 29 -7.66 1.20 -1.80
N TYR A 30 -7.18 0.58 -2.89
CA TYR A 30 -7.73 -0.68 -3.39
C TYR A 30 -7.52 -1.81 -2.39
N TYR A 31 -6.29 -1.93 -1.86
CA TYR A 31 -5.89 -2.94 -0.87
C TYR A 31 -6.70 -2.83 0.42
N ALA A 32 -6.95 -1.60 0.89
CA ALA A 32 -7.74 -1.32 2.09
C ALA A 32 -9.20 -1.81 2.04
N ARG A 33 -9.69 -2.18 0.85
CA ARG A 33 -11.04 -2.78 0.70
C ARG A 33 -11.10 -4.23 1.16
N TRP A 34 -9.95 -4.90 1.29
CA TRP A 34 -9.84 -6.33 1.62
C TRP A 34 -9.16 -6.54 2.97
N PHE A 35 -8.17 -5.71 3.29
CA PHE A 35 -7.39 -5.79 4.52
C PHE A 35 -7.50 -4.50 5.33
N ASN A 36 -7.48 -4.62 6.66
CA ASN A 36 -7.62 -3.48 7.57
C ASN A 36 -6.31 -3.06 8.23
N ALA A 37 -5.19 -3.65 7.81
CA ALA A 37 -3.84 -3.27 8.22
C ALA A 37 -2.84 -3.53 7.09
N VAL A 38 -1.72 -2.83 7.12
CA VAL A 38 -0.55 -3.07 6.28
C VAL A 38 0.69 -2.63 7.04
N GLU A 39 1.78 -3.37 6.91
CA GLU A 39 3.07 -2.98 7.46
C GLU A 39 3.87 -2.22 6.39
N ILE A 40 4.49 -1.09 6.78
CA ILE A 40 5.26 -0.23 5.89
C ILE A 40 6.68 -0.11 6.41
N ASN A 41 7.63 -0.67 5.67
CA ASN A 41 9.06 -0.61 5.98
C ASN A 41 9.75 0.47 5.13
N SER A 42 9.54 1.75 5.47
CA SER A 42 10.13 2.88 4.74
C SER A 42 11.56 3.20 5.17
N THR A 43 11.98 2.74 6.35
CA THR A 43 13.23 3.14 7.02
C THR A 43 14.51 2.64 6.36
N TYR A 44 14.44 1.66 5.46
CA TYR A 44 15.63 1.10 4.82
C TYR A 44 16.27 2.06 3.79
N TYR A 45 15.52 3.03 3.26
CA TYR A 45 16.00 3.93 2.20
C TYR A 45 15.92 5.42 2.53
N ARG A 46 14.91 5.87 3.31
CA ARG A 46 14.78 7.26 3.78
C ARG A 46 13.66 7.36 4.84
N ILE A 47 13.84 8.22 5.84
CA ILE A 47 12.73 8.57 6.75
C ILE A 47 11.62 9.23 5.91
N PRO A 48 10.38 8.71 5.91
CA PRO A 48 9.29 9.29 5.15
C PRO A 48 8.97 10.69 5.68
N SER A 49 8.74 11.65 4.78
CA SER A 49 8.36 13.00 5.19
C SER A 49 6.95 12.98 5.81
N PRO A 50 6.61 13.97 6.67
CA PRO A 50 5.25 14.10 7.20
C PRO A 50 4.19 14.16 6.10
N TYR A 51 4.52 14.79 4.96
CA TYR A 51 3.65 14.83 3.78
C TYR A 51 3.38 13.44 3.20
N MET A 52 4.41 12.60 3.08
CA MET A 52 4.27 11.23 2.60
C MET A 52 3.39 10.41 3.55
N MET A 53 3.58 10.56 4.86
CA MET A 53 2.75 9.88 5.86
C MET A 53 1.29 10.34 5.80
N ALA A 54 1.05 11.64 5.60
CA ALA A 54 -0.30 12.17 5.44
C ALA A 54 -1.00 11.65 4.17
N ALA A 55 -0.25 11.42 3.09
CA ALA A 55 -0.80 10.86 1.85
C ALA A 55 -1.28 9.40 2.01
N LEU A 56 -0.77 8.64 2.99
CA LEU A 56 -1.18 7.25 3.24
C LEU A 56 -2.53 7.14 3.97
N VAL A 57 -2.99 8.21 4.60
CA VAL A 57 -4.22 8.24 5.43
C VAL A 57 -5.40 8.88 4.68
N ARG A 58 -5.18 9.36 3.47
CA ARG A 58 -6.22 9.95 2.59
C ARG A 58 -6.98 8.87 1.83
#